data_AF-A0A1J5Q789-F1
#
_entry.id   AF-A0A1J5Q789-F1
#
_cell.length_a   1.000
_cell.length_b   1.000
_cell.length_c   1.000
_cell.angle_alpha   90.00
_cell.angle_beta   90.00
_cell.angle_gamma   90.00
#
_symmetry.space_group_name_H-M   'P 1'
#
loop_
_entity.id
_entity.type
_entity.pdbx_description
1 polymer ?
#
loop_
_entity_poly.entity_id
_entity_poly.type
_entity_poly.pdbx_seq_one_letter_code
_entity_poly.pdbx_strand_id
1 'polypeptide(L)' 'MRTTVTLDDALYQRALEAADPSMSKADLFREAIETFIRVQAARRLAALGGSEPLMQDIPRRRETST' A
#
# COMPACT_ATOMS: atom_id res chain seq x y z
N MET A 1 17.33 13.90 -7.40
CA MET A 1 16.86 15.10 -6.68
C MET A 1 17.17 14.91 -5.21
N ARG A 2 17.75 15.92 -4.53
CA ARG A 2 18.02 15.86 -3.08
C ARG A 2 17.02 16.75 -2.37
N THR A 3 16.26 16.18 -1.44
CA THR A 3 15.21 16.88 -0.70
C THR A 3 15.38 16.62 0.78
N THR A 4 15.25 17.66 1.60
CA THR A 4 15.24 17.55 3.07
C THR A 4 13.79 17.61 3.53
N VAL A 5 13.38 16.66 4.37
CA VAL A 5 12.02 16.58 4.93
C VAL A 5 12.12 16.50 6.46
N THR A 6 11.14 17.08 7.14
CA THR A 6 10.98 16.94 8.60
C THR A 6 10.04 15.78 8.88
N LEU A 7 10.45 14.86 9.75
CA LEU A 7 9.68 13.68 10.12
C LEU A 7 9.66 13.53 11.64
N ASP A 8 8.60 12.95 12.17
CA ASP A 8 8.52 12.54 13.57
C ASP A 8 9.50 11.38 13.84
N ASP A 9 10.32 11.53 14.88
CA ASP A 9 11.35 10.54 15.23
C ASP A 9 10.74 9.19 15.64
N ALA A 10 9.62 9.18 16.36
CA ALA A 10 8.95 7.95 16.77
C ALA A 10 8.37 7.21 15.55
N LEU A 11 7.86 7.95 14.56
CA LEU A 11 7.43 7.36 13.29
C LEU A 11 8.61 6.76 12.52
N TYR A 12 9.74 7.47 12.48
CA TYR A 12 10.95 6.99 11.82
C TYR A 12 11.51 5.73 12.48
N GLN A 13 11.52 5.66 13.82
CA GLN A 13 11.96 4.46 14.55
C GLN A 13 11.08 3.24 14.23
N ARG A 14 9.75 3.41 14.24
CA ARG A 14 8.82 2.33 13.88
C ARG A 14 9.04 1.84 12.44
N ALA A 15 9.33 2.75 11.52
CA ALA A 15 9.65 2.38 10.15
C ALA A 15 10.95 1.58 10.07
N LEU A 16 11.97 1.92 10.86
CA LEU A 16 13.22 1.14 10.94
C LEU A 16 13.02 -0.24 11.56
N GLU A 17 12.18 -0.37 12.59
CA GLU A 17 11.85 -1.66 13.20
C GLU A 17 11.15 -2.62 12.22
N ALA A 18 10.39 -2.06 11.28
CA ALA A 18 9.66 -2.83 10.27
C ALA A 18 10.46 -3.05 8.97
N ALA A 19 11.53 -2.29 8.75
CA ALA A 19 12.34 -2.35 7.54
C ALA A 19 13.39 -3.47 7.61
N ASP A 20 13.87 -3.89 6.44
CA ASP A 20 14.99 -4.83 6.38
C ASP A 20 16.25 -4.19 7.01
N PRO A 21 17.04 -4.93 7.82
CA PRO A 21 18.24 -4.40 8.47
C PRO A 21 19.32 -3.88 7.51
N SER A 22 19.29 -4.31 6.25
CA SER A 22 20.20 -3.87 5.19
C SER A 22 19.72 -2.65 4.41
N MET A 23 18.50 -2.17 4.67
CA MET A 23 17.88 -1.08 3.92
C MET A 23 18.51 0.26 4.29
N SER A 24 18.91 1.04 3.27
CA SER A 24 19.41 2.40 3.50
C SER A 24 18.24 3.36 3.80
N LYS A 25 18.54 4.50 4.44
CA LYS A 25 17.52 5.54 4.68
C LYS A 25 16.84 5.99 3.39
N ALA A 26 17.60 6.10 2.30
CA ALA A 26 17.08 6.54 1.00
C ALA A 26 16.12 5.50 0.41
N ASP A 27 16.42 4.21 0.59
CA ASP A 27 15.57 3.12 0.11
C ASP A 27 14.28 3.03 0.94
N LEU A 28 14.35 3.25 2.25
CA LEU A 28 13.16 3.33 3.10
C LEU A 28 12.20 4.45 2.64
N PHE A 29 12.73 5.64 2.34
CA PHE A 29 11.90 6.73 1.83
C PHE A 29 11.33 6.44 0.43
N ARG A 30 12.10 5.78 -0.44
CA ARG A 30 11.61 5.36 -1.76
C ARG A 30 10.46 4.37 -1.62
N GLU A 31 10.64 3.33 -0.82
CA GLU A 31 9.62 2.30 -0.61
C GLU A 31 8.36 2.89 0.04
N ALA A 32 8.52 3.82 0.99
CA ALA A 32 7.38 4.51 1.60
C ALA A 32 6.56 5.30 0.56
N ILE A 33 7.21 6.00 -0.38
CA ILE A 33 6.53 6.74 -1.46
C ILE A 33 5.86 5.77 -2.44
N GLU A 34 6.55 4.70 -2.85
CA GLU A 34 5.98 3.68 -3.74
C GLU A 34 4.75 3.01 -3.11
N THR A 35 4.85 2.64 -1.84
CA THR A 35 3.74 2.07 -1.06
C THR A 35 2.58 3.06 -0.95
N PHE A 36 2.85 4.34 -0.68
CA PHE A 36 1.81 5.36 -0.65
C PHE A 36 1.06 5.46 -1.99
N ILE A 37 1.78 5.47 -3.11
CA ILE A 37 1.18 5.47 -4.45
C ILE A 37 0.30 4.23 -4.64
N ARG A 38 0.78 3.04 -4.29
CA ARG A 38 0.01 1.78 -4.38
C ARG A 38 -1.28 1.86 -3.56
N VAL A 39 -1.22 2.35 -2.32
CA VAL A 39 -2.39 2.49 -1.44
C VAL A 39 -3.39 3.50 -2.00
N GLN A 40 -2.95 4.66 -2.50
CA GLN A 40 -3.86 5.64 -3.10
C GLN A 40 -4.50 5.12 -4.39
N ALA A 41 -3.73 4.42 -5.23
CA ALA A 41 -4.26 3.77 -6.42
C ALA A 41 -5.33 2.73 -6.07
N ALA A 42 -5.06 1.88 -5.08
CA ALA A 42 -6.02 0.90 -4.60
C ALA A 42 -7.29 1.56 -4.04
N ARG A 43 -7.17 2.64 -3.25
CA ARG A 43 -8.32 3.41 -2.76
C ARG A 43 -9.13 4.01 -3.91
N ARG A 44 -8.47 4.55 -4.94
CA ARG A 44 -9.15 5.08 -6.13
C ARG A 44 -9.90 3.97 -6.88
N LEU A 45 -9.29 2.81 -7.06
CA LEU A 45 -9.95 1.65 -7.67
C LEU A 45 -11.13 1.15 -6.84
N ALA A 46 -10.98 1.06 -5.52
CA ALA A 46 -12.07 0.67 -4.62
C ALA A 46 -13.22 1.68 -4.64
N ALA A 47 -12.92 2.97 -4.74
CA ALA A 47 -13.93 4.03 -4.85
C ALA A 47 -14.70 3.98 -6.19
N LEU A 48 -14.11 3.42 -7.26
CA LEU A 48 -14.83 3.08 -8.49
C LEU A 48 -15.80 1.90 -8.30
N GLY A 49 -15.86 1.31 -7.10
CA GLY A 49 -17.02 0.59 -6.58
C GLY A 49 -17.48 -0.60 -7.40
N GLY A 50 -16.57 -1.28 -8.12
CA GLY A 50 -16.96 -2.36 -9.04
C GLY A 50 -18.00 -1.92 -10.07
N SER A 51 -18.09 -0.61 -10.34
CA SER A 51 -19.12 0.01 -11.19
C SER A 51 -18.82 -0.18 -12.67
N GLU A 52 -18.04 -1.20 -13.02
CA GLU A 52 -17.95 -1.64 -14.40
C GLU A 52 -19.33 -2.27 -14.71
N PRO A 53 -20.17 -1.60 -15.52
CA PRO A 53 -21.55 -2.04 -15.75
C PRO A 53 -21.64 -3.40 -16.45
N LEU A 54 -20.54 -3.83 -17.08
CA LEU A 54 -20.39 -5.03 -17.89
C LEU A 54 -19.48 -6.08 -17.20
N MET A 55 -19.09 -5.89 -15.94
CA MET A 55 -18.32 -6.91 -15.23
C MET A 55 -19.13 -8.21 -15.14
N GLN A 56 -18.56 -9.33 -15.62
CA GLN A 56 -19.18 -10.63 -15.45
C GLN A 56 -19.25 -11.01 -13.96
N ASP A 57 -20.38 -11.58 -13.54
CA ASP A 57 -20.57 -12.05 -12.17
C ASP A 57 -19.58 -13.17 -11.84
N ILE A 58 -18.92 -13.08 -10.69
CA ILE A 58 -17.92 -14.06 -10.26
C ILE A 58 -18.64 -15.13 -9.43
N PRO A 59 -18.64 -16.42 -9.83
CA PRO A 59 -19.33 -17.48 -9.11
C PRO A 59 -18.83 -17.57 -7.66
N ARG A 60 -19.72 -17.33 -6.69
CA ARG A 60 -19.40 -17.54 -5.28
C ARG A 60 -19.34 -19.03 -5.01
N ARG A 61 -18.15 -19.56 -4.73
CA ARG A 61 -18.00 -20.93 -4.22
C ARG A 61 -18.53 -20.98 -2.79
N ARG A 62 -19.82 -21.29 -2.62
CA ARG A 62 -20.33 -21.80 -1.35
C ARG A 62 -19.90 -23.24 -1.26
N GLU A 63 -19.02 -23.55 -0.32
CA GLU A 63 -18.84 -24.94 0.09
C GLU A 63 -20.20 -25.42 0.58
N THR A 64 -20.76 -26.41 -0.12
CA THR A 64 -21.95 -27.11 0.34
C THR A 64 -21.62 -27.69 1.71
N SER A 65 -22.13 -27.05 2.76
CA SER A 65 -22.13 -27.63 4.10
C SER A 65 -22.94 -28.92 4.02
N THR A 66 -22.23 -30.05 4.09
CA THR A 66 -22.79 -31.38 4.31
C THR A 66 -23.13 -31.54 5.79
#